data_AF-A0AA89C4I1-F1
#
_entry.id   AF-A0AA89C4I1-F1
#
_cell.length_a   1.000
_cell.length_b   1.000
_cell.length_c   1.000
_cell.angle_alpha   90.00
_cell.angle_beta   90.00
_cell.angle_gamma   90.00
#
_symmetry.space_group_name_H-M   'P 1'
#
loop_
_entity.id
_entity.type
_entity.pdbx_description
1 polymer ?
#
loop_
_entity_poly.entity_id
_entity_poly.type
_entity_poly.pdbx_seq_one_letter_code
_entity_poly.pdbx_strand_id
1 'polypeptide(L)'
;MEQNQCWSDYKHHYTAKFLVSITPAGMINFVSNCWGGRVSDKCITLKSGFLDIIEPYDAIMADKGFSSLIEEVTLLRAHLLVPPGRHGMAQMTSCDVQKTKEIANRRIYVEQAIRRIKFFRMLKFEVPVTICQHLDDVLRIVCGICNLYPPLPRYDVK
;
A
#
# COMPACT_ATOMS: atom_id res chain seq x y z
N MET A 1 -16.84 11.82 3.68
CA MET A 1 -16.73 10.58 4.48
C MET A 1 -17.85 10.59 5.52
N GLU A 2 -18.72 9.58 5.54
CA GLU A 2 -19.75 9.45 6.58
C GLU A 2 -19.14 8.90 7.89
N GLN A 3 -19.46 9.49 9.04
CA GLN A 3 -18.85 9.16 10.34
C GLN A 3 -18.97 7.66 10.71
N ASN A 4 -20.09 7.01 10.37
CA ASN A 4 -20.32 5.59 10.68
C ASN A 4 -19.35 4.61 9.98
N GLN A 5 -18.67 5.03 8.91
CA GLN A 5 -17.74 4.16 8.17
C GLN A 5 -16.29 4.25 8.67
N CYS A 6 -16.00 5.21 9.55
CA CYS A 6 -14.63 5.49 10.00
C CYS A 6 -14.28 4.80 11.32
N TRP A 7 -15.25 4.35 12.14
CA TRP A 7 -14.96 3.71 13.43
C TRP A 7 -14.33 2.32 13.25
N SER A 8 -13.12 2.15 13.77
CA SER A 8 -12.40 0.86 13.78
C SER A 8 -12.38 0.29 15.19
N ASP A 9 -13.14 -0.79 15.41
CA ASP A 9 -13.18 -1.51 16.70
C ASP A 9 -11.79 -2.00 17.13
N TYR A 10 -10.95 -2.41 16.16
CA TYR A 10 -9.56 -2.83 16.41
C TYR A 10 -8.64 -1.70 16.92
N LYS A 11 -9.01 -0.44 16.66
CA LYS A 11 -8.21 0.73 17.00
C LYS A 11 -8.87 1.63 18.04
N HIS A 12 -10.13 1.39 18.39
CA HIS A 12 -10.95 2.25 19.25
C HIS A 12 -10.93 3.74 18.83
N HIS A 13 -10.77 4.01 17.54
CA HIS A 13 -10.69 5.36 16.98
C HIS A 13 -11.34 5.40 15.60
N TYR A 14 -11.76 6.60 15.19
CA TYR A 14 -12.07 6.87 13.80
C TYR A 14 -10.78 6.85 12.98
N THR A 15 -10.75 6.01 11.96
CA THR A 15 -9.58 5.79 11.11
C THR A 15 -9.94 6.09 9.67
N ALA A 16 -9.01 6.75 8.98
CA ALA A 16 -9.02 6.88 7.54
C ALA A 16 -7.96 5.95 6.95
N LYS A 17 -8.23 5.45 5.76
CA LYS A 17 -7.38 4.54 5.00
C LYS A 17 -7.18 5.09 3.60
N PHE A 18 -6.02 4.85 3.02
CA PHE A 18 -5.74 5.18 1.63
C PHE A 18 -4.81 4.10 1.06
N LEU A 19 -4.88 3.91 -0.24
CA LEU A 19 -3.99 3.05 -1.00
C LEU A 19 -2.84 3.89 -1.55
N VAL A 20 -1.63 3.37 -1.44
CA VAL A 20 -0.43 3.97 -2.02
C VAL A 20 0.35 2.86 -2.73
N SER A 21 0.87 3.16 -3.92
CA SER A 21 1.85 2.30 -4.59
C SER A 21 3.15 3.03 -4.82
N ILE A 22 4.22 2.24 -4.90
CA ILE A 22 5.55 2.74 -5.24
C ILE A 22 6.11 1.94 -6.41
N THR A 23 6.93 2.61 -7.20
CA THR A 23 7.77 1.98 -8.21
C THR A 23 8.88 1.14 -7.55
N PRO A 24 9.52 0.21 -8.27
CA PRO A 24 10.71 -0.50 -7.78
C PRO A 24 11.88 0.42 -7.38
N ALA A 25 11.90 1.65 -7.90
CA ALA A 25 12.87 2.69 -7.55
C ALA A 25 12.54 3.43 -6.24
N GLY A 26 11.38 3.17 -5.63
CA GLY A 26 10.95 3.76 -4.38
C GLY A 26 10.17 5.08 -4.52
N MET A 27 9.85 5.51 -5.74
CA MET A 27 8.99 6.68 -5.97
C MET A 27 7.52 6.30 -5.84
N ILE A 28 6.73 7.14 -5.17
CA ILE A 28 5.27 7.01 -5.10
C ILE A 28 4.70 7.34 -6.48
N ASN A 29 4.03 6.38 -7.12
CA ASN A 29 3.39 6.56 -8.43
C ASN A 29 1.86 6.62 -8.36
N PHE A 30 1.28 6.30 -7.21
CA PHE A 30 -0.17 6.36 -7.01
C PHE A 30 -0.51 6.65 -5.56
N VAL A 31 -1.56 7.45 -5.35
CA VAL A 31 -2.21 7.65 -4.06
C VAL A 31 -3.71 7.77 -4.28
N SER A 32 -4.51 6.98 -3.57
CA SER A 32 -5.97 7.08 -3.63
C SER A 32 -6.50 8.24 -2.79
N ASN A 33 -7.76 8.61 -3.02
CA ASN A 33 -8.54 9.35 -2.01
C ASN A 33 -8.59 8.56 -0.69
N CYS A 34 -8.91 9.26 0.40
CA CYS A 34 -9.15 8.66 1.69
C CYS A 34 -10.52 7.98 1.76
N TRP A 35 -10.52 6.82 2.41
CA TRP A 35 -11.67 5.98 2.69
C TRP A 35 -11.84 5.82 4.19
N GLY A 36 -13.05 5.49 4.63
CA GLY A 36 -13.27 5.07 6.02
C GLY A 36 -12.49 3.79 6.32
N GLY A 37 -11.96 3.66 7.54
CA GLY A 37 -11.08 2.55 7.91
C GLY A 37 -11.71 1.15 7.81
N ARG A 38 -13.05 1.05 7.81
CA ARG A 38 -13.77 -0.23 7.64
C ARG A 38 -13.81 -0.72 6.18
N VAL A 39 -13.49 0.13 5.21
CA VAL A 39 -13.53 -0.24 3.79
C VAL A 39 -12.42 -1.24 3.49
N SER A 40 -12.78 -2.36 2.85
CA SER A 40 -11.84 -3.44 2.54
C SER A 40 -10.76 -3.01 1.56
N ASP A 41 -9.56 -3.60 1.68
CA ASP A 41 -8.45 -3.36 0.76
C ASP A 41 -8.83 -3.63 -0.71
N LYS A 42 -9.59 -4.70 -0.94
CA LYS A 42 -10.15 -5.02 -2.26
C LYS A 42 -11.04 -3.90 -2.79
N CYS A 43 -11.98 -3.39 -1.98
CA CYS A 43 -12.89 -2.33 -2.39
C CYS A 43 -12.14 -1.03 -2.74
N ILE A 44 -11.17 -0.63 -1.90
CA ILE A 44 -10.33 0.54 -2.17
C ILE A 44 -9.56 0.34 -3.47
N THR A 45 -8.95 -0.82 -3.67
CA THR A 45 -8.15 -1.08 -4.87
C THR A 45 -8.98 -1.02 -6.14
N LEU A 46 -10.17 -1.62 -6.15
CA LEU A 46 -11.07 -1.62 -7.30
C LEU A 46 -11.66 -0.23 -7.61
N LYS A 47 -11.89 0.60 -6.59
CA LYS A 47 -12.62 1.88 -6.75
C LYS A 47 -11.74 3.12 -6.72
N SER A 48 -10.46 2.98 -6.40
CA SER A 48 -9.54 4.12 -6.27
C SER A 48 -8.98 4.63 -7.61
N GLY A 49 -9.19 3.89 -8.70
CA GLY A 49 -8.52 4.12 -9.98
C GLY A 49 -7.12 3.53 -10.07
N PHE A 50 -6.69 2.73 -9.08
CA PHE A 50 -5.38 2.06 -9.12
C PHE A 50 -5.25 1.11 -10.32
N LEU A 51 -6.31 0.38 -10.66
CA LEU A 51 -6.28 -0.53 -11.80
C LEU A 51 -6.19 0.19 -13.15
N ASP A 52 -6.57 1.46 -13.21
CA ASP A 52 -6.56 2.26 -14.45
C ASP A 52 -5.14 2.66 -14.88
N ILE A 53 -4.18 2.60 -13.95
CA ILE A 53 -2.76 2.91 -14.21
C ILE A 53 -1.91 1.66 -14.49
N ILE A 54 -2.51 0.47 -14.43
CA ILE A 54 -1.80 -0.80 -14.64
C ILE A 54 -1.78 -1.12 -16.13
N GLU A 55 -0.58 -1.40 -16.64
CA GLU A 55 -0.40 -1.80 -18.03
C GLU A 55 -0.29 -3.32 -18.17
N PRO A 56 -0.65 -3.88 -19.33
CA PRO A 56 -0.37 -5.28 -19.63
C PRO A 56 1.09 -5.63 -19.34
N TYR A 57 1.30 -6.80 -18.74
CA TYR A 57 2.60 -7.33 -18.36
C TYR A 57 3.27 -6.70 -17.12
N ASP A 58 2.60 -5.74 -16.46
CA ASP A 58 3.08 -5.22 -15.17
C ASP A 58 3.11 -6.31 -14.09
N ALA A 59 4.05 -6.19 -13.16
CA ALA A 59 4.15 -7.01 -11.97
C ALA A 59 3.87 -6.17 -10.71
N ILE A 60 2.74 -6.44 -10.06
CA ILE A 60 2.29 -5.73 -8.86
C ILE A 60 2.63 -6.61 -7.66
N MET A 61 3.43 -6.10 -6.73
CA MET A 61 3.67 -6.79 -5.46
C MET A 61 2.74 -6.24 -4.38
N ALA A 62 2.00 -7.12 -3.71
CA ALA A 62 1.07 -6.73 -2.65
C ALA A 62 1.13 -7.66 -1.44
N ASP A 63 0.70 -7.14 -0.29
CA ASP A 63 0.56 -7.93 0.93
C ASP A 63 -0.50 -9.02 0.77
N LYS A 64 -0.45 -10.05 1.63
CA LYS A 64 -1.41 -11.18 1.61
C LYS A 64 -2.88 -10.75 1.67
N GLY A 65 -3.19 -9.61 2.26
CA GLY A 65 -4.56 -9.06 2.29
C GLY A 65 -5.15 -8.76 0.90
N PHE A 66 -4.31 -8.70 -0.13
CA PHE A 66 -4.68 -8.41 -1.51
C PHE A 66 -4.81 -9.66 -2.40
N SER A 67 -4.69 -10.88 -1.85
CA SER A 67 -4.81 -12.12 -2.63
C SER A 67 -6.14 -12.27 -3.40
N SER A 68 -7.20 -11.60 -2.97
CA SER A 68 -8.50 -11.64 -3.64
C SER A 68 -8.60 -10.76 -4.89
N LEU A 69 -7.51 -10.09 -5.29
CA LEU A 69 -7.41 -9.26 -6.51
C LEU A 69 -6.75 -9.97 -7.69
N ILE A 70 -6.40 -11.27 -7.56
CA ILE A 70 -5.68 -12.01 -8.60
C ILE A 70 -6.47 -12.01 -9.91
N GLU A 71 -7.79 -12.24 -9.85
CA GLU A 71 -8.65 -12.30 -11.02
C GLU A 71 -8.69 -10.95 -11.76
N GLU A 72 -8.90 -9.86 -11.02
CA GLU A 72 -9.00 -8.51 -11.60
C GLU A 72 -7.68 -8.06 -12.22
N VAL A 73 -6.54 -8.37 -11.60
CA VAL A 73 -5.21 -8.08 -12.16
C VAL A 73 -4.92 -8.94 -13.40
N THR A 74 -5.36 -10.22 -13.38
CA THR A 74 -5.17 -11.14 -14.52
C THR A 74 -5.97 -10.70 -15.74
N LEU A 75 -7.18 -10.14 -15.55
CA LEU A 75 -7.99 -9.59 -16.65
C LEU A 75 -7.28 -8.43 -17.37
N LEU A 76 -6.41 -7.68 -16.67
CA LEU A 76 -5.57 -6.64 -17.24
C LEU A 76 -4.31 -7.17 -17.92
N ARG A 77 -4.12 -8.50 -17.97
CA ARG A 77 -2.88 -9.17 -18.43
C ARG A 77 -1.65 -8.79 -17.60
N ALA A 78 -1.85 -8.40 -16.35
CA ALA A 78 -0.79 -8.12 -15.38
C ALA A 78 -0.64 -9.29 -14.39
N HIS A 79 0.40 -9.22 -13.56
CA HIS A 79 0.75 -10.26 -12.59
C HIS A 79 0.70 -9.72 -11.17
N LEU A 80 -0.09 -10.37 -10.29
CA LEU A 80 -0.11 -10.07 -8.87
C LEU A 80 0.83 -11.02 -8.10
N LEU A 81 1.89 -10.46 -7.52
CA LEU A 81 2.87 -11.16 -6.71
C LEU A 81 2.52 -11.00 -5.22
N VAL A 82 2.09 -12.09 -4.58
CA VAL A 82 1.75 -12.12 -3.16
C VAL A 82 2.70 -13.08 -2.43
N PRO A 83 3.22 -12.73 -1.24
CA PRO A 83 4.07 -13.63 -0.46
C PRO A 83 3.37 -14.97 -0.15
N PRO A 84 4.09 -16.11 -0.18
CA PRO A 84 3.52 -17.41 0.13
C PRO A 84 3.01 -17.48 1.59
N GLY A 85 1.88 -18.16 1.81
CA GLY A 85 1.27 -18.31 3.13
C GLY A 85 1.99 -19.34 4.02
N ARG A 86 1.98 -19.13 5.35
CA ARG A 86 2.65 -20.00 6.34
C ARG A 86 1.97 -21.35 6.66
N HIS A 87 0.91 -21.76 5.95
CA HIS A 87 0.18 -22.97 6.35
C HIS A 87 0.71 -24.22 5.66
N GLY A 88 1.36 -25.09 6.45
CA GLY A 88 1.51 -26.52 6.16
C GLY A 88 2.54 -26.94 5.11
N MET A 89 3.44 -26.06 4.67
CA MET A 89 4.43 -26.42 3.65
C MET A 89 5.64 -27.14 4.27
N ALA A 90 6.00 -28.28 3.66
CA ALA A 90 7.30 -28.90 3.82
C ALA A 90 8.42 -27.87 3.59
N GLN A 91 9.59 -28.15 4.17
CA GLN A 91 10.78 -27.28 4.15
C GLN A 91 10.96 -26.61 2.78
N MET A 92 10.92 -25.26 2.75
CA MET A 92 10.98 -24.48 1.50
C MET A 92 12.28 -24.78 0.73
N THR A 93 12.19 -24.91 -0.58
CA THR A 93 13.38 -25.10 -1.41
C THR A 93 14.27 -23.86 -1.39
N SER A 94 15.56 -24.00 -1.70
CA SER A 94 16.49 -22.88 -1.77
C SER A 94 16.05 -21.78 -2.75
N CYS A 95 15.39 -22.16 -3.85
CA CYS A 95 14.81 -21.24 -4.82
C CYS A 95 13.64 -20.43 -4.23
N ASP A 96 12.74 -21.09 -3.48
CA ASP A 96 11.61 -20.43 -2.84
C ASP A 96 12.04 -19.51 -1.69
N VAL A 97 13.10 -19.88 -0.97
CA VAL A 97 13.73 -19.02 0.04
C VAL A 97 14.27 -17.74 -0.60
N GLN A 98 14.94 -17.84 -1.74
CA GLN A 98 15.49 -16.67 -2.45
C GLN A 98 14.37 -15.73 -2.93
N LYS A 99 13.31 -16.26 -3.55
CA LYS A 99 12.14 -15.46 -3.98
C LYS A 99 11.45 -14.79 -2.79
N THR A 100 11.32 -15.50 -1.67
CA THR A 100 10.72 -14.97 -0.45
C THR A 100 11.58 -13.85 0.16
N LYS A 101 12.91 -14.00 0.11
CA LYS A 101 13.87 -12.97 0.54
C LYS A 101 13.75 -11.72 -0.32
N GLU A 102 13.61 -11.87 -1.64
CA GLU A 102 13.42 -10.73 -2.55
C GLU A 102 12.10 -10.00 -2.29
N ILE A 103 10.99 -10.73 -2.15
CA ILE A 103 9.67 -10.16 -1.81
C ILE A 103 9.73 -9.44 -0.45
N ALA A 104 10.35 -10.06 0.57
CA ALA A 104 10.52 -9.46 1.88
C ALA A 104 11.36 -8.16 1.81
N ASN A 105 12.44 -8.15 1.02
CA ASN A 105 13.26 -6.96 0.83
C ASN A 105 12.48 -5.84 0.15
N ARG A 106 11.68 -6.16 -0.88
CA ARG A 106 10.84 -5.18 -1.57
C ARG A 106 9.78 -4.58 -0.65
N ARG A 107 9.19 -5.38 0.25
CA ARG A 107 8.23 -4.90 1.25
C ARG A 107 8.83 -3.83 2.16
N ILE A 108 10.12 -3.93 2.50
CA ILE A 108 10.81 -2.92 3.32
C ILE A 108 10.75 -1.54 2.63
N TYR A 109 10.87 -1.46 1.30
CA TYR A 109 10.76 -0.17 0.58
C TYR A 109 9.36 0.43 0.70
N VAL A 110 8.31 -0.38 0.60
CA VAL A 110 6.92 0.07 0.78
C VAL A 110 6.72 0.60 2.21
N GLU A 111 7.18 -0.14 3.22
CA GLU A 111 7.08 0.29 4.62
C GLU A 111 7.88 1.57 4.90
N GLN A 112 9.04 1.75 4.26
CA GLN A 112 9.82 2.99 4.34
C GLN A 112 9.10 4.17 3.68
N ALA A 113 8.47 3.98 2.52
CA ALA A 113 7.66 5.00 1.87
C ALA A 113 6.48 5.43 2.75
N ILE A 114 5.76 4.47 3.32
CA ILE A 114 4.65 4.73 4.25
C ILE A 114 5.16 5.46 5.50
N ARG A 115 6.33 5.07 6.04
CA ARG A 115 6.94 5.75 7.19
C ARG A 115 7.28 7.20 6.87
N ARG A 116 7.79 7.48 5.66
CA ARG A 116 8.10 8.83 5.19
C ARG A 116 6.84 9.70 5.09
N ILE A 117 5.74 9.16 4.57
CA ILE A 117 4.43 9.83 4.55
C ILE A 117 3.94 10.11 5.99
N LYS A 118 4.05 9.12 6.89
CA LYS A 118 3.66 9.24 8.30
C LYS A 118 4.61 10.07 9.16
N PHE A 119 5.69 10.60 8.59
CA PHE A 119 6.58 11.52 9.30
C PHE A 119 5.93 12.91 9.47
N PHE A 120 5.06 13.30 8.54
CA PHE A 120 4.32 14.56 8.60
C PHE A 120 3.36 14.53 9.78
N ARG A 121 3.51 15.48 10.71
CA ARG A 121 2.73 15.50 11.96
C ARG A 121 1.21 15.44 11.72
N MET A 122 0.74 16.06 10.64
CA MET A 122 -0.66 16.03 10.21
C MET A 122 -1.20 14.62 9.96
N LEU A 123 -0.36 13.66 9.55
CA LEU A 123 -0.74 12.27 9.27
C LEU A 123 -0.24 11.30 10.35
N LYS A 124 0.64 11.76 11.24
CA LYS A 124 1.20 10.98 12.34
C LYS A 124 0.23 10.88 13.52
N PHE A 125 -0.50 11.96 13.79
CA PHE A 125 -1.43 12.08 14.91
C PHE A 125 -2.87 12.06 14.42
N GLU A 126 -3.79 12.11 15.37
CA GLU A 126 -5.22 12.24 15.08
C GLU A 126 -5.49 13.48 14.24
N VAL A 127 -6.20 13.28 13.13
CA VAL A 127 -6.58 14.36 12.22
C VAL A 127 -7.82 15.05 12.79
N PRO A 128 -7.79 16.37 13.04
CA PRO A 128 -8.98 17.11 13.44
C PRO A 128 -10.09 16.96 12.39
N VAL A 129 -11.34 16.85 12.83
CA VAL A 129 -12.51 16.70 11.94
C VAL A 129 -12.60 17.83 10.90
N THR A 130 -12.17 19.03 11.27
CA THR A 130 -12.11 20.20 10.38
C THR A 130 -11.16 20.01 9.19
N ILE A 131 -10.13 19.18 9.33
CA ILE A 131 -9.14 18.89 8.28
C ILE A 131 -9.56 17.67 7.44
N CYS A 132 -10.48 16.83 7.92
CA CYS A 132 -10.89 15.60 7.22
C CYS A 132 -11.37 15.83 5.78
N GLN A 133 -12.03 16.96 5.50
CA GLN A 133 -12.49 17.31 4.14
C GLN A 133 -11.34 17.63 3.16
N HIS A 134 -10.15 17.96 3.69
CA HIS A 134 -8.96 18.28 2.91
C HIS A 134 -7.93 17.13 2.93
N LEU A 135 -8.27 15.99 3.53
CA LEU A 135 -7.31 14.91 3.75
C LEU A 135 -6.76 14.34 2.43
N ASP A 136 -7.59 14.29 1.39
CA ASP A 136 -7.19 13.86 0.05
C ASP A 136 -6.09 14.78 -0.53
N ASP A 137 -6.26 16.09 -0.40
CA ASP A 137 -5.31 17.08 -0.90
C ASP A 137 -4.02 17.08 -0.08
N VAL A 138 -4.14 16.97 1.25
CA VAL A 138 -3.00 16.81 2.16
C VAL A 138 -2.20 15.57 1.76
N LEU A 139 -2.85 14.43 1.50
CA LEU A 139 -2.17 13.20 1.09
C LEU A 139 -1.45 13.37 -0.25
N ARG A 140 -2.09 13.96 -1.26
CA ARG A 140 -1.45 14.21 -2.56
C ARG A 140 -0.22 15.09 -2.43
N ILE A 141 -0.34 16.19 -1.69
CA ILE A 141 0.77 17.14 -1.45
C ILE A 141 1.90 16.44 -0.70
N VAL A 142 1.59 15.71 0.38
CA VAL A 142 2.61 14.99 1.17
C VAL A 142 3.31 13.93 0.31
N CYS A 143 2.58 13.15 -0.49
CA CYS A 143 3.17 12.15 -1.37
C CYS A 143 4.06 12.80 -2.43
N GLY A 144 3.62 13.93 -3.01
CA GLY A 144 4.43 14.73 -3.93
C GLY A 144 5.73 15.21 -3.28
N ILE A 145 5.68 15.76 -2.07
CA ILE A 145 6.87 16.18 -1.31
C ILE A 145 7.77 14.97 -1.01
N CYS A 146 7.19 13.81 -0.68
CA CYS A 146 7.96 12.59 -0.41
C CYS A 146 8.80 12.13 -1.61
N ASN A 147 8.33 12.37 -2.83
CA ASN A 147 9.05 12.09 -4.07
C ASN A 147 10.21 13.06 -4.34
N LEU A 148 10.20 14.25 -3.71
CA LEU A 148 11.30 15.22 -3.81
C LEU A 148 12.44 14.96 -2.81
N TYR A 149 12.22 14.09 -1.83
CA TYR A 149 13.27 13.69 -0.90
C TYR A 149 14.28 12.74 -1.55
N PRO A 150 15.49 12.61 -0.97
CA PRO A 150 16.46 11.62 -1.43
C PRO A 150 15.86 10.21 -1.54
N PRO A 151 16.39 9.36 -2.44
CA PRO A 151 15.89 8.00 -2.64
C PRO A 151 15.76 7.23 -1.33
N LEU A 152 14.81 6.29 -1.28
CA LEU A 152 14.67 5.42 -0.12
C LEU A 152 15.98 4.64 0.10
N PRO A 153 16.45 4.51 1.35
CA PRO A 153 17.63 3.72 1.67
C PRO A 153 17.54 2.32 1.07
N ARG A 154 18.57 1.94 0.31
CA ARG A 154 18.69 0.58 -0.19
C ARG A 154 19.13 -0.33 0.94
N TYR A 155 18.41 -1.42 1.15
CA TYR A 155 18.94 -2.54 1.92
C TYR A 155 19.79 -3.39 0.97
N ASP A 156 21.10 -3.14 0.96
CA ASP A 156 22.04 -4.05 0.33
C ASP A 156 22.10 -5.32 1.18
N VAL A 157 21.66 -6.42 0.57
CA VAL A 157 21.73 -7.74 1.16
C VAL A 157 23.21 -8.12 1.23
N LYS A 158 23.77 -8.16 2.44
CA LYS A 158 25.03 -8.86 2.68
C LYS A 158 24.88 -10.35 2.38
#